data_AF-A0A7W5DW34-F1
#
_entry.id   AF-A0A7W5DW34-F1
#
_cell.length_a   1.000
_cell.length_b   1.000
_cell.length_c   1.000
_cell.angle_alpha   90.00
_cell.angle_beta   90.00
_cell.angle_gamma   90.00
#
_symmetry.space_group_name_H-M   'P 1'
#
loop_
_entity.id
_entity.type
_entity.pdbx_description
1 polymer ?
#
loop_
_entity_poly.entity_id
_entity_poly.type
_entity_poly.pdbx_seq_one_letter_code
_entity_poly.pdbx_strand_id
1 'polypeptide(L)'
;MGDGNMKKADVKIGGEYYAKVTNKKVVVRIDAENASGGWDATNLSTNKKVRIKTAGRLQGPARTTEAASEPTTRAKKRVAKKNSETNTGGEKKLSCVKAALLVLESAGEPMNTQEMITAMVDQNLWESPGGKTPHATLYSAILRDLAKGDESWFVKTERGRFTVRG
;
A
#
# COMPACT_ATOMS: atom_id res chain seq x y z
N MET A 1 33.42 22.17 6.26
CA MET A 1 32.01 21.72 6.33
C MET A 1 31.99 20.23 6.06
N GLY A 2 31.79 19.41 7.10
CA GLY A 2 32.00 17.96 7.05
C GLY A 2 30.90 17.20 6.32
N ASP A 3 31.32 16.42 5.33
CA ASP A 3 30.52 15.49 4.55
C ASP A 3 29.93 14.38 5.44
N GLY A 4 28.73 14.62 5.96
CA GLY A 4 27.88 13.61 6.59
C GLY A 4 27.31 12.63 5.57
N ASN A 5 28.18 12.03 4.76
CA ASN A 5 27.83 11.25 3.59
C ASN A 5 28.16 9.78 3.81
N MET A 6 27.17 8.89 3.66
CA MET A 6 27.39 7.45 3.83
C MET A 6 28.46 6.94 2.86
N LYS A 7 29.41 6.14 3.37
CA LYS A 7 30.43 5.46 2.55
C LYS A 7 29.82 4.23 1.90
N LYS A 8 30.31 3.87 0.70
CA LYS A 8 29.89 2.67 -0.03
C LYS A 8 29.95 1.38 0.81
N ALA A 9 30.92 1.30 1.73
CA ALA A 9 31.13 0.14 2.59
C ALA A 9 30.06 -0.05 3.67
N ASP A 10 29.31 1.01 4.02
CA ASP A 10 28.25 0.97 5.03
C ASP A 10 26.87 0.60 4.45
N VAL A 11 26.78 0.47 3.12
CA VAL A 11 25.55 0.15 2.41
C VAL A 11 25.46 -1.36 2.20
N LYS A 12 24.54 -2.02 2.91
CA LYS A 12 24.29 -3.46 2.86
C LYS A 12 23.15 -3.76 1.90
N ILE A 13 23.39 -4.68 0.96
CA ILE A 13 22.34 -5.23 0.10
C ILE A 13 21.33 -5.97 0.99
N GLY A 14 20.04 -5.70 0.79
CA GLY A 14 18.94 -6.13 1.67
C GLY A 14 18.73 -5.23 2.89
N GLY A 15 19.65 -4.31 3.18
CA GLY A 15 19.53 -3.34 4.26
C GLY A 15 18.57 -2.20 3.91
N GLU A 16 17.91 -1.69 4.94
CA GLU A 16 16.97 -0.57 4.85
C GLU A 16 17.66 0.73 5.26
N TYR A 17 17.64 1.71 4.37
CA TYR A 17 18.30 3.00 4.52
C TYR A 17 17.31 4.11 4.23
N TYR A 18 17.46 5.26 4.85
CA TYR A 18 16.69 6.42 4.42
C TYR A 18 17.34 7.03 3.19
N ALA A 19 16.58 7.30 2.13
CA ALA A 19 17.04 8.07 0.99
C ALA A 19 16.22 9.35 0.82
N LYS A 20 16.87 10.43 0.40
CA LYS A 20 16.16 11.64 -0.04
C LYS A 20 15.84 11.52 -1.53
N VAL A 21 14.58 11.23 -1.85
CA VAL A 21 14.08 11.17 -3.23
C VAL A 21 13.39 12.49 -3.54
N THR A 22 14.04 13.30 -4.38
CA THR A 22 13.65 14.66 -4.81
C THR A 22 13.49 15.64 -3.64
N ASN A 23 12.42 15.51 -2.85
CA ASN A 23 12.16 16.37 -1.69
C ASN A 23 11.61 15.62 -0.46
N LYS A 24 11.52 14.28 -0.51
CA LYS A 24 10.95 13.46 0.56
C LYS A 24 11.96 12.44 1.07
N LYS A 25 12.11 12.38 2.40
CA LYS A 25 12.87 11.32 3.09
C LYS A 25 12.01 10.06 3.11
N VAL A 26 12.50 8.98 2.52
CA VAL A 26 11.77 7.73 2.33
C VAL A 26 12.67 6.55 2.69
N VAL A 27 12.09 5.49 3.23
CA VAL A 27 12.84 4.25 3.49
C VAL A 27 12.99 3.49 2.18
N VAL A 28 14.23 3.17 1.84
CA VAL A 28 14.58 2.36 0.68
C VAL A 28 15.32 1.11 1.14
N ARG A 29 15.00 -0.02 0.54
CA ARG A 29 15.74 -1.27 0.70
C ARG A 29 16.70 -1.42 -0.47
N ILE A 30 17.99 -1.57 -0.21
CA ILE A 30 18.97 -1.83 -1.27
C ILE A 30 18.72 -3.24 -1.80
N ASP A 31 18.53 -3.39 -3.10
CA ASP A 31 18.26 -4.68 -3.77
C ASP A 31 19.50 -5.19 -4.49
N ALA A 32 20.26 -4.28 -5.11
CA ALA A 32 21.54 -4.60 -5.74
C ALA A 32 22.52 -3.42 -5.64
N GLU A 33 23.80 -3.75 -5.44
CA GLU A 33 24.91 -2.83 -5.65
C GLU A 33 25.45 -3.03 -7.07
N ASN A 34 25.69 -1.93 -7.78
CA ASN A 34 26.29 -1.93 -9.09
C ASN A 34 27.77 -1.55 -8.96
N ALA A 35 28.66 -2.38 -9.55
CA ALA A 35 30.12 -2.26 -9.43
C ALA A 35 30.66 -0.89 -9.88
N SER A 36 29.91 -0.16 -10.71
CA SER A 36 30.26 1.17 -11.22
C SER A 36 29.83 2.34 -10.30
N GLY A 37 29.48 2.07 -9.04
CA GLY A 37 29.16 3.12 -8.06
C GLY A 37 27.71 3.60 -8.11
N GLY A 38 26.77 2.69 -7.91
CA GLY A 38 25.36 3.03 -7.71
C GLY A 38 24.60 1.87 -7.08
N TRP A 39 23.49 2.17 -6.42
CA TRP A 39 22.65 1.17 -5.78
C TRP A 39 21.24 1.22 -6.36
N ASP A 40 20.72 0.06 -6.73
CA ASP A 40 19.32 -0.12 -7.06
C ASP A 40 18.59 -0.45 -5.75
N ALA A 41 17.70 0.46 -5.35
CA ALA A 41 16.95 0.34 -4.12
C ALA A 41 15.46 0.34 -4.41
N THR A 42 14.69 -0.43 -3.65
CA THR A 42 13.23 -0.40 -3.72
C THR A 42 12.71 0.46 -2.58
N ASN A 43 11.97 1.50 -2.91
CA ASN A 43 11.31 2.35 -1.93
C ASN A 43 10.11 1.62 -1.32
N LEU A 44 10.14 1.38 -0.01
CA LEU A 44 9.07 0.65 0.69
C LEU A 44 7.79 1.48 0.86
N SER A 45 7.87 2.81 0.85
CA SER A 45 6.69 3.69 0.93
C SER A 45 5.94 3.82 -0.39
N THR A 46 6.62 3.67 -1.53
CA THR A 46 6.02 3.89 -2.86
C THR A 46 6.07 2.67 -3.77
N ASN A 47 6.72 1.58 -3.35
CA ASN A 47 7.02 0.38 -4.15
C ASN A 47 7.70 0.66 -5.49
N LYS A 48 8.38 1.82 -5.62
CA LYS A 48 9.12 2.19 -6.83
C LYS A 48 10.60 1.85 -6.69
N LYS A 49 11.20 1.39 -7.79
CA LYS A 49 12.65 1.27 -7.91
C LYS A 49 13.26 2.68 -7.98
N VAL A 50 14.26 2.91 -7.16
CA VAL A 50 14.99 4.16 -7.04
C VAL A 50 16.46 3.84 -7.28
N ARG A 51 17.04 4.52 -8.28
CA ARG A 51 18.47 4.43 -8.54
C ARG A 51 19.21 5.48 -7.71
N ILE A 52 20.09 5.01 -6.84
CA ILE A 52 20.90 5.83 -5.96
C ILE A 52 22.30 5.90 -6.53
N LYS A 53 22.60 7.01 -7.22
CA LYS A 53 23.91 7.22 -7.87
C LYS A 53 25.07 7.40 -6.89
N THR A 54 24.81 7.83 -5.66
CA THR A 54 25.85 8.00 -4.63
C THR A 54 25.28 7.71 -3.24
N ALA A 55 26.09 7.08 -2.40
CA ALA A 55 25.76 6.83 -0.99
C ALA A 55 25.58 8.15 -0.20
N GLY A 56 26.20 9.23 -0.67
CA GLY A 56 25.53 10.47 -1.10
C GLY A 56 24.16 10.81 -0.49
N ARG A 57 23.20 10.05 -0.97
CA ARG A 57 21.78 10.32 -0.82
C ARG A 57 21.13 9.43 0.23
N LEU A 58 21.91 8.56 0.87
CA LEU A 58 21.50 7.69 1.96
C LEU A 58 21.79 8.37 3.30
N GLN A 59 20.74 8.61 4.07
CA GLN A 59 20.76 9.22 5.40
C GLN A 59 20.62 8.15 6.47
N GLY A 60 21.69 7.41 6.74
CA GLY A 60 21.73 6.45 7.85
C GLY A 60 20.87 5.19 7.64
N PRO A 61 21.17 4.09 8.35
CA PRO A 61 20.32 2.90 8.34
C PRO A 61 18.99 3.22 9.03
N ALA A 62 17.88 2.81 8.43
CA ALA A 62 16.54 3.00 8.99
C ALA A 62 16.19 1.99 10.08
N ARG A 63 17.02 0.96 10.21
CA ARG A 63 16.90 -0.06 11.25
C ARG A 63 18.22 -0.12 12.02
N THR A 64 18.24 0.55 13.16
CA THR A 64 19.25 0.32 14.18
C THR A 64 19.01 -1.07 14.77
N THR A 65 19.61 -2.09 14.18
CA THR A 65 20.02 -3.26 14.95
C THR A 65 21.53 -3.17 15.08
N GLU A 66 21.91 -2.53 16.17
CA GLU A 66 23.21 -2.61 16.80
C GLU A 66 23.60 -4.09 16.94
N ALA A 67 24.59 -4.52 16.16
CA ALA A 67 25.51 -5.62 16.50
C ALA A 67 26.62 -5.67 15.45
N ALA A 68 27.81 -5.28 15.89
CA ALA A 68 29.06 -5.52 15.20
C ALA A 68 29.41 -7.02 15.16
N SER A 69 30.39 -7.33 14.31
CA SER A 69 31.24 -8.54 14.26
C SER A 69 30.84 -9.66 13.27
N GLU A 70 31.73 -9.84 12.28
CA GLU A 70 31.96 -11.04 11.47
C GLU A 70 32.19 -12.30 12.32
N PRO A 71 32.40 -13.49 11.72
CA PRO A 71 31.73 -14.17 10.61
C PRO A 71 31.19 -15.55 11.09
N THR A 72 30.72 -16.42 10.19
CA THR A 72 30.66 -17.90 10.34
C THR A 72 29.27 -18.58 10.33
N THR A 73 29.23 -19.58 9.45
CA THR A 73 28.45 -20.83 9.48
C THR A 73 26.93 -20.82 9.67
N ARG A 74 26.26 -21.12 8.55
CA ARG A 74 25.50 -22.38 8.37
C ARG A 74 24.56 -22.77 9.52
N ALA A 75 23.28 -22.46 9.39
CA ALA A 75 22.22 -23.42 9.71
C ALA A 75 20.89 -23.05 9.04
N LYS A 76 20.43 -23.97 8.20
CA LYS A 76 19.08 -24.02 7.61
C LYS A 76 18.02 -24.05 8.71
N LYS A 77 16.90 -23.37 8.49
CA LYS A 77 15.59 -24.03 8.64
C LYS A 77 14.59 -23.48 7.64
N ARG A 78 14.23 -24.37 6.71
CA ARG A 78 13.07 -24.29 5.83
C ARG A 78 11.80 -24.20 6.68
N VAL A 79 10.88 -23.31 6.27
CA VAL A 79 9.42 -23.54 6.27
C VAL A 79 8.92 -22.85 4.99
N ALA A 80 8.81 -23.57 3.88
CA ALA A 80 7.56 -24.16 3.41
C ALA A 80 6.48 -23.11 3.09
N LYS A 81 6.39 -22.80 1.80
CA LYS A 81 5.19 -22.57 0.98
C LYS A 81 3.90 -22.28 1.76
N LYS A 82 3.36 -21.07 1.59
CA LYS A 82 1.91 -20.88 1.51
C LYS A 82 1.59 -19.90 0.38
N ASN A 83 1.04 -20.47 -0.68
CA ASN A 83 0.15 -19.72 -1.57
C ASN A 83 -1.10 -19.40 -0.74
N SER A 84 -1.45 -18.12 -0.66
CA SER A 84 -2.73 -17.58 -0.18
C SER A 84 -2.70 -16.14 -0.69
N GLU A 85 -3.33 -15.81 -1.81
CA GLU A 85 -4.78 -15.55 -1.90
C GLU A 85 -5.33 -14.88 -0.63
N THR A 86 -6.01 -13.75 -0.85
CA THR A 86 -6.76 -12.93 0.11
C THR A 86 -5.99 -12.26 1.26
N ASN A 87 -5.85 -10.93 1.15
CA ASN A 87 -5.86 -10.03 2.31
C ASN A 87 -6.77 -8.83 2.01
N THR A 88 -8.06 -9.12 1.97
CA THR A 88 -9.09 -8.27 2.57
C THR A 88 -8.74 -8.18 4.05
N GLY A 89 -8.54 -6.97 4.61
CA GLY A 89 -8.27 -6.86 6.05
C GLY A 89 -7.55 -5.59 6.46
N GLY A 90 -8.07 -4.44 6.06
CA GLY A 90 -7.71 -3.15 6.67
C GLY A 90 -8.85 -2.68 7.58
N GLU A 91 -9.08 -3.37 8.68
CA GLU A 91 -10.02 -2.94 9.71
C GLU A 91 -9.40 -1.82 10.55
N LYS A 92 -9.89 -0.59 10.33
CA LYS A 92 -10.06 0.52 11.29
C LYS A 92 -10.59 1.72 10.49
N LYS A 93 -11.86 2.05 10.70
CA LYS A 93 -12.82 2.76 9.82
C LYS A 93 -13.52 1.80 8.85
N LEU A 94 -14.85 1.82 8.84
CA LEU A 94 -15.67 1.07 7.87
C LEU A 94 -15.05 1.27 6.48
N SER A 95 -14.68 0.18 5.81
CA SER A 95 -14.15 0.30 4.45
C SER A 95 -15.23 0.97 3.60
N CYS A 96 -14.84 1.81 2.63
CA CYS A 96 -15.79 2.51 1.75
C CYS A 96 -16.85 1.55 1.16
N VAL A 97 -16.45 0.30 0.89
CA VAL A 97 -17.34 -0.78 0.43
C VAL A 97 -18.31 -1.26 1.51
N LYS A 98 -17.87 -1.41 2.76
CA LYS A 98 -18.77 -1.82 3.86
C LYS A 98 -19.74 -0.71 4.26
N ALA A 99 -19.30 0.54 4.22
CA ALA A 99 -20.18 1.69 4.38
C ALA A 99 -21.23 1.78 3.25
N ALA A 100 -20.84 1.43 2.01
CA ALA A 100 -21.75 1.35 0.87
C ALA A 100 -22.87 0.33 1.06
N LEU A 101 -22.51 -0.84 1.58
CA LEU A 101 -23.48 -1.89 1.87
C LEU A 101 -24.48 -1.44 2.93
N LEU A 102 -24.02 -0.83 4.02
CA LEU A 102 -24.89 -0.30 5.08
C LEU A 102 -25.86 0.76 4.56
N VAL A 103 -25.40 1.67 3.70
CA VAL A 103 -26.25 2.70 3.09
C VAL A 103 -27.33 2.07 2.21
N LEU A 104 -26.97 1.10 1.36
CA LEU A 104 -27.94 0.42 0.49
C LEU A 104 -28.92 -0.43 1.28
N GLU A 105 -28.46 -1.12 2.32
CA GLU A 105 -29.30 -1.93 3.21
C GLU A 105 -30.28 -1.06 4.00
N SER A 106 -29.80 0.09 4.52
CA SER A 106 -30.64 1.04 5.24
C SER A 106 -31.62 1.77 4.34
N ALA A 107 -31.27 2.04 3.08
CA ALA A 107 -32.16 2.72 2.14
C ALA A 107 -33.18 1.77 1.51
N GLY A 108 -32.81 0.50 1.30
CA GLY A 108 -33.64 -0.50 0.62
C GLY A 108 -33.88 -0.25 -0.86
N GLU A 109 -33.26 0.81 -1.42
CA GLU A 109 -33.54 1.32 -2.77
C GLU A 109 -32.28 1.29 -3.66
N PRO A 110 -32.42 1.08 -4.98
CA PRO A 110 -31.30 1.09 -5.91
C PRO A 110 -30.72 2.51 -6.07
N MET A 111 -29.50 2.71 -5.59
CA MET A 111 -28.83 4.01 -5.61
C MET A 111 -27.61 4.02 -6.52
N ASN A 112 -27.26 5.22 -6.99
CA ASN A 112 -26.02 5.43 -7.74
C ASN A 112 -24.83 5.68 -6.79
N THR A 113 -23.61 5.52 -7.29
CA THR A 113 -22.39 5.68 -6.47
C THR A 113 -22.18 7.08 -5.88
N GLN A 114 -22.65 8.15 -6.54
CA GLN A 114 -22.61 9.50 -5.97
C GLN A 114 -23.59 9.62 -4.80
N GLU A 115 -24.82 9.13 -4.95
CA GLU A 115 -25.81 9.12 -3.87
C GLU A 115 -25.33 8.31 -2.67
N MET A 116 -24.74 7.13 -2.91
CA MET A 116 -24.16 6.31 -1.85
C MET A 116 -23.06 7.07 -1.08
N ILE A 117 -22.17 7.78 -1.76
CA ILE A 117 -21.15 8.59 -1.09
C ILE A 117 -21.78 9.74 -0.29
N THR A 118 -22.75 10.46 -0.86
CA THR A 118 -23.44 11.54 -0.16
C THR A 118 -24.09 11.02 1.12
N ALA A 119 -24.79 9.89 1.03
CA ALA A 119 -25.42 9.25 2.19
C ALA A 119 -24.40 8.71 3.20
N MET A 120 -23.24 8.19 2.78
CA MET A 120 -22.18 7.79 3.72
C MET A 120 -21.61 8.97 4.51
N VAL A 121 -21.43 10.12 3.85
CA VAL A 121 -20.89 11.33 4.47
C VAL A 121 -21.92 11.92 5.42
N ASP A 122 -23.20 11.97 5.00
CA ASP A 122 -24.33 12.40 5.82
C ASP A 122 -24.48 11.55 7.09
N GLN A 123 -24.41 10.23 6.96
CA GLN A 123 -24.48 9.29 8.08
C GLN A 123 -23.17 9.18 8.88
N ASN A 124 -22.14 9.96 8.54
CA ASN A 124 -20.80 9.94 9.14
C ASN A 124 -20.13 8.54 9.17
N LEU A 125 -20.59 7.63 8.30
CA LEU A 125 -20.08 6.24 8.21
C LEU A 125 -18.70 6.22 7.56
N TRP A 126 -18.47 7.11 6.59
CA TRP A 126 -17.22 7.21 5.87
C TRP A 126 -17.02 8.61 5.28
N GLU A 127 -15.78 9.09 5.33
CA GLU A 127 -15.37 10.37 4.76
C GLU A 127 -14.25 10.17 3.73
N SER A 128 -14.32 10.93 2.62
CA SER A 128 -13.32 10.89 1.56
C SER A 128 -11.95 11.36 2.07
N PRO A 129 -10.86 10.59 1.87
CA PRO A 129 -9.51 10.98 2.28
C PRO A 129 -8.90 12.04 1.32
N GLY A 130 -9.54 13.20 1.21
CA GLY A 130 -9.06 14.37 0.46
C GLY A 130 -9.17 14.25 -1.07
N GLY A 131 -9.89 13.25 -1.58
CA GLY A 131 -10.14 13.06 -3.01
C GLY A 131 -11.38 13.81 -3.50
N LYS A 132 -11.30 14.42 -4.68
CA LYS A 132 -12.42 15.11 -5.34
C LYS A 132 -13.50 14.17 -5.89
N THR A 133 -13.17 12.89 -6.12
CA THR A 133 -14.05 11.91 -6.79
C THR A 133 -14.15 10.57 -6.05
N PRO A 134 -14.61 10.55 -4.78
CA PRO A 134 -14.82 9.31 -4.02
C PRO A 134 -15.78 8.32 -4.70
N HIS A 135 -16.77 8.81 -5.47
CA HIS A 135 -17.69 7.97 -6.24
C HIS A 135 -16.99 7.10 -7.30
N ALA A 136 -15.90 7.58 -7.91
CA ALA A 136 -15.15 6.82 -8.92
C ALA A 136 -14.36 5.66 -8.30
N THR A 137 -13.82 5.87 -7.09
CA THR A 137 -13.17 4.82 -6.29
C THR A 137 -14.19 3.75 -5.90
N LEU A 138 -15.36 4.17 -5.42
CA LEU A 138 -16.45 3.25 -5.08
C LEU A 138 -16.94 2.47 -6.30
N TYR A 139 -17.15 3.15 -7.43
CA TYR A 139 -17.57 2.51 -8.68
C TYR A 139 -16.59 1.42 -9.14
N SER A 140 -15.29 1.72 -9.07
CA SER A 140 -14.25 0.73 -9.42
C SER A 140 -14.24 -0.46 -8.46
N ALA A 141 -14.52 -0.24 -7.18
CA ALA A 141 -14.63 -1.31 -6.19
C ALA A 141 -15.85 -2.20 -6.44
N ILE A 142 -17.01 -1.60 -6.72
CA ILE A 142 -18.25 -2.32 -7.06
C ILE A 142 -18.07 -3.15 -8.32
N LEU A 143 -17.42 -2.61 -9.38
CA LEU A 143 -17.15 -3.37 -10.59
C LEU A 143 -16.28 -4.62 -10.35
N ARG A 144 -15.27 -4.51 -9.46
CA ARG A 144 -14.45 -5.67 -9.07
C ARG A 144 -15.21 -6.66 -8.20
N ASP A 145 -16.19 -6.20 -7.43
CA ASP A 145 -17.04 -7.07 -6.63
C ASP A 145 -18.01 -7.83 -7.53
N LEU A 146 -18.69 -7.14 -8.45
CA LEU A 146 -19.59 -7.74 -9.44
C LEU A 146 -18.89 -8.78 -10.34
N ALA A 147 -17.58 -8.66 -10.55
CA ALA A 147 -16.79 -9.65 -11.27
C ALA A 147 -16.70 -11.00 -10.55
N LYS A 148 -17.06 -11.08 -9.27
CA LYS A 148 -17.10 -12.32 -8.48
C LYS A 148 -18.39 -13.13 -8.70
N GLY A 149 -19.37 -12.59 -9.43
CA GLY A 149 -20.62 -13.31 -9.72
C GLY A 149 -21.44 -13.57 -8.45
N ASP A 150 -21.61 -14.82 -8.07
CA ASP A 150 -22.46 -15.22 -6.93
C ASP A 150 -21.93 -14.79 -5.56
N GLU A 151 -20.62 -14.52 -5.45
CA GLU A 151 -20.01 -13.99 -4.23
C GLU A 151 -20.10 -12.45 -4.13
N SER A 152 -20.75 -11.80 -5.11
CA SER A 152 -20.92 -10.34 -5.12
C SER A 152 -21.97 -9.93 -4.09
N TRP A 153 -21.62 -8.97 -3.23
CA TRP A 153 -22.58 -8.36 -2.31
C TRP A 153 -23.41 -7.27 -2.99
N PHE A 154 -22.90 -6.69 -4.08
CA PHE A 154 -23.64 -5.73 -4.88
C PHE A 154 -24.37 -6.42 -6.04
N VAL A 155 -25.56 -5.92 -6.36
CA VAL A 155 -26.33 -6.31 -7.53
C VAL A 155 -26.58 -5.07 -8.37
N LYS A 156 -26.35 -5.18 -9.67
CA LYS A 156 -26.67 -4.11 -10.62
C LYS A 156 -28.13 -4.22 -11.01
N THR A 157 -28.93 -3.23 -10.65
CA THR A 157 -30.36 -3.17 -11.01
C THR A 157 -30.55 -2.50 -12.36
N GLU A 158 -29.89 -1.36 -12.56
CA GLU A 158 -29.99 -0.52 -13.76
C GLU A 158 -28.62 0.01 -14.19
N ARG A 159 -28.57 0.77 -15.29
CA ARG A 159 -27.33 1.39 -15.76
C ARG A 159 -26.85 2.45 -14.74
N GLY A 160 -25.90 2.06 -13.90
CA GLY A 160 -25.26 2.93 -12.92
C GLY A 160 -25.94 2.95 -11.54
N ARG A 161 -26.96 2.11 -11.32
CA ARG A 161 -27.58 1.89 -10.01
C ARG A 161 -27.23 0.51 -9.48
N PHE A 162 -26.98 0.45 -8.18
CA PHE A 162 -26.60 -0.74 -7.47
C PHE A 162 -27.46 -0.89 -6.21
N THR A 163 -27.75 -2.14 -5.85
CA THR A 163 -28.39 -2.51 -4.59
C THR A 163 -27.55 -3.59 -3.91
N VAL A 164 -27.88 -3.92 -2.66
CA VAL A 164 -27.25 -5.02 -1.92
C VAL A 164 -28.02 -6.33 -2.20
N ARG A 165 -27.28 -7.43 -2.38
CA ARG A 165 -27.84 -8.78 -2.37
C ARG A 165 -28.15 -9.15 -0.92
N GLY A 166 -29.43 -9.05 -0.54
CA GLY A 166 -29.94 -9.55 0.74
C GLY A 166 -29.89 -11.07 0.83
#